data_AF-A0A973LN81-F1
#
_entry.id   AF-A0A973LN81-F1
#
_cell.length_a   1.000
_cell.length_b   1.000
_cell.length_c   1.000
_cell.angle_alpha   90.00
_cell.angle_beta   90.00
_cell.angle_gamma   90.00
#
_symmetry.space_group_name_H-M   'P 1'
#
loop_
_entity.id
_entity.type
_entity.pdbx_description
1 polymer ?
#
loop_
_entity_poly.entity_id
_entity_poly.type
_entity_poly.pdbx_seq_one_letter_code
_entity_poly.pdbx_strand_id
1 'polypeptide(L)'
;MNPRLAAALWGTAVAAALVLFPLSLRERLPDPLASHWGSGEAPDGSISFDGNLLASRGLWALRWVPLVVVAARGKALSLRKSRAFWWGGLFGGGVFALGVEAATLSANLDAADWSRARMPGWHVPLVLIGATAVAVAAGYLGRGAPDPVTGRRPAPALRAEHLRATVVAAPDTRLGIR
;
A
#
# COMPACT_ATOMS: atom_id res chain seq x y z
N MET A 1 -7.59 -6.33 15.83
CA MET A 1 -7.62 -7.37 14.78
C MET A 1 -6.23 -7.92 14.56
N ASN A 2 -6.04 -9.24 14.48
CA ASN A 2 -4.74 -9.86 14.22
C ASN A 2 -4.30 -9.56 12.77
N PRO A 3 -3.19 -8.84 12.53
CA PRO A 3 -2.75 -8.49 11.18
C PRO A 3 -2.50 -9.69 10.27
N ARG A 4 -2.02 -10.81 10.82
CA ARG A 4 -1.75 -12.03 10.03
C ARG A 4 -3.05 -12.63 9.50
N LEU A 5 -4.04 -12.76 10.37
CA LEU A 5 -5.35 -13.29 10.02
C LEU A 5 -6.06 -12.37 9.01
N ALA A 6 -6.01 -11.06 9.23
CA ALA A 6 -6.60 -10.11 8.30
C ALA A 6 -5.93 -10.14 6.93
N ALA A 7 -4.60 -10.19 6.86
CA ALA A 7 -3.87 -10.31 5.60
C ALA A 7 -4.22 -11.60 4.87
N ALA A 8 -4.31 -12.73 5.58
CA ALA A 8 -4.66 -14.02 5.01
C ALA A 8 -6.09 -14.03 4.46
N LEU A 9 -7.08 -13.66 5.28
CA LEU A 9 -8.49 -13.66 4.88
C LEU A 9 -8.76 -12.68 3.74
N TRP A 10 -8.36 -11.41 3.91
CA TRP A 10 -8.61 -10.39 2.90
C TRP A 10 -7.87 -10.69 1.60
N GLY A 11 -6.60 -11.07 1.68
CA GLY A 11 -5.84 -11.30 0.46
C GLY A 11 -6.21 -12.56 -0.29
N THR A 12 -6.67 -13.60 0.42
CA THR A 12 -7.26 -14.78 -0.23
C THR A 12 -8.60 -14.43 -0.87
N ALA A 13 -9.44 -13.62 -0.20
CA ALA A 13 -10.71 -13.17 -0.78
C ALA A 13 -10.50 -12.34 -2.05
N VAL A 14 -9.55 -11.39 -2.05
CA VAL A 14 -9.19 -10.62 -3.25
C VAL A 14 -8.65 -11.54 -4.35
N ALA A 15 -7.74 -12.46 -4.02
CA ALA A 15 -7.19 -13.41 -5.00
C ALA A 15 -8.27 -14.32 -5.59
N ALA A 16 -9.21 -14.78 -4.78
CA ALA A 16 -10.35 -15.58 -5.24
C ALA A 16 -11.24 -14.76 -6.18
N ALA A 17 -11.58 -13.51 -5.83
CA ALA A 17 -12.38 -12.64 -6.68
C ALA A 17 -11.70 -12.36 -8.05
N LEU A 18 -10.39 -12.13 -8.06
CA LEU A 18 -9.59 -11.96 -9.29
C LEU A 18 -9.52 -13.20 -10.19
N VAL A 19 -9.92 -14.38 -9.69
CA VAL A 19 -10.00 -15.61 -10.48
C VAL A 19 -11.45 -15.92 -10.85
N LEU A 20 -12.35 -15.87 -9.87
CA LEU A 20 -13.73 -16.30 -10.04
C LEU A 20 -14.51 -15.36 -10.96
N PHE A 21 -14.31 -14.04 -10.87
CA PHE A 21 -15.06 -13.10 -11.71
C PHE A 21 -14.71 -13.23 -13.19
N PRO A 22 -13.44 -13.19 -13.63
CA PRO A 22 -13.12 -13.36 -15.04
C PRO A 22 -13.59 -14.71 -15.59
N LEU A 23 -13.43 -15.79 -14.81
CA LEU A 23 -13.89 -17.12 -15.23
C LEU A 23 -15.41 -17.18 -15.37
N SER A 24 -16.16 -16.54 -14.46
CA SER A 24 -17.62 -16.48 -14.54
C SER A 24 -18.13 -15.70 -15.76
N LEU A 25 -17.29 -14.85 -16.35
CA LEU A 25 -17.62 -14.02 -17.51
C LEU A 25 -16.95 -14.52 -18.80
N ARG A 26 -16.24 -15.65 -18.78
CA ARG A 26 -15.38 -16.10 -19.87
C ARG A 26 -16.06 -16.14 -21.25
N GLU A 27 -17.30 -16.62 -21.31
CA GLU A 27 -18.06 -16.75 -22.56
C GLU A 27 -18.53 -15.40 -23.14
N ARG A 28 -18.46 -14.33 -22.35
CA ARG A 28 -18.87 -12.97 -22.72
C ARG A 28 -17.70 -12.03 -22.97
N LEU A 29 -16.49 -12.55 -22.91
CA LEU A 29 -15.27 -11.77 -23.04
C LEU A 29 -14.55 -12.14 -24.33
N PRO A 30 -14.05 -11.15 -25.10
CA PRO A 30 -13.20 -11.42 -26.24
C PRO A 30 -11.85 -11.99 -25.77
N ASP A 31 -11.20 -12.74 -26.65
CA ASP A 31 -9.82 -13.19 -26.47
C ASP A 31 -9.04 -12.86 -27.76
N PRO A 32 -8.08 -11.91 -27.71
CA PRO A 32 -7.56 -11.21 -26.53
C PRO A 32 -8.52 -10.17 -25.94
N LEU A 33 -8.21 -9.71 -24.72
CA LEU A 33 -8.86 -8.60 -24.02
C LEU A 33 -8.12 -7.29 -24.31
N ALA A 34 -8.86 -6.17 -24.41
CA ALA A 34 -8.25 -4.85 -24.30
C ALA A 34 -7.70 -4.66 -22.88
N SER A 35 -6.45 -4.22 -22.77
CA SER A 35 -5.74 -4.10 -21.49
C SER A 35 -5.06 -2.74 -21.29
N HIS A 36 -5.00 -1.92 -22.34
CA HIS A 36 -4.45 -0.57 -22.27
C HIS A 36 -5.34 0.37 -23.09
N TRP A 37 -5.50 1.57 -22.53
CA TRP A 37 -6.22 2.68 -23.15
C TRP A 37 -5.32 3.91 -23.05
N GLY A 38 -5.11 4.58 -24.18
CA GLY A 38 -4.36 5.82 -24.25
C GLY A 38 -5.14 7.01 -23.67
N SER A 39 -4.91 8.20 -24.23
CA SER A 39 -5.63 9.43 -23.82
C SER A 39 -7.10 9.48 -24.25
N GLY A 40 -7.58 8.49 -25.02
CA GLY A 40 -8.96 8.37 -25.46
C GLY A 40 -9.64 7.10 -24.93
N GLU A 41 -10.89 6.86 -25.35
CA GLU A 41 -11.67 5.69 -24.91
C GLU A 41 -11.37 4.42 -25.72
N ALA A 42 -10.65 4.55 -26.83
CA ALA A 42 -10.26 3.42 -27.67
C ALA A 42 -9.00 2.74 -27.10
N PRO A 43 -8.95 1.40 -27.12
CA PRO A 43 -7.80 0.65 -26.66
C PRO A 43 -6.68 0.69 -27.69
N ASP A 44 -5.45 0.68 -27.20
CA ASP A 44 -4.20 0.69 -27.98
C ASP A 44 -3.29 -0.48 -27.59
N GLY A 45 -3.74 -1.37 -26.71
CA GLY A 45 -3.05 -2.59 -26.33
C GLY A 45 -4.01 -3.70 -25.89
N SER A 46 -3.59 -4.95 -26.10
CA SER A 46 -4.35 -6.15 -25.72
C SER A 46 -3.46 -7.19 -25.05
N ILE A 47 -4.12 -8.12 -24.35
CA ILE A 47 -3.50 -9.27 -23.69
C ILE A 47 -4.43 -10.48 -23.84
N SER A 48 -3.90 -11.70 -23.92
CA SER A 48 -4.74 -12.89 -23.89
C SER A 48 -5.52 -12.99 -22.57
N PHE A 49 -6.64 -13.70 -22.56
CA PHE A 49 -7.42 -13.93 -21.34
C PHE A 49 -6.57 -14.53 -20.21
N ASP A 50 -5.76 -15.54 -20.53
CA ASP A 50 -4.84 -16.16 -19.56
C ASP A 50 -3.74 -15.19 -19.09
N GLY A 51 -3.29 -14.32 -20.00
CA GLY A 51 -2.35 -13.25 -19.69
C GLY A 51 -2.95 -12.24 -18.72
N ASN A 52 -4.20 -11.83 -18.91
CA ASN A 52 -4.93 -10.97 -17.96
C ASN A 52 -5.04 -11.66 -16.59
N LEU A 53 -5.49 -12.91 -16.54
CA LEU A 53 -5.57 -13.67 -15.30
C LEU A 53 -4.22 -13.66 -14.57
N LEU A 54 -3.12 -13.96 -15.26
CA LEU A 54 -1.78 -13.98 -14.66
C LEU A 54 -1.33 -12.59 -14.20
N ALA A 55 -1.54 -11.56 -15.02
CA ALA A 55 -1.16 -10.18 -14.72
C ALA A 55 -1.88 -9.65 -13.48
N SER A 56 -3.20 -9.83 -13.37
CA SER A 56 -3.99 -9.34 -12.24
C SER A 56 -3.63 -10.04 -10.93
N ARG A 57 -3.38 -11.36 -10.99
CA ARG A 57 -2.85 -12.12 -9.85
C ARG A 57 -1.44 -11.68 -9.46
N GLY A 58 -0.57 -11.45 -10.45
CA GLY A 58 0.80 -10.97 -10.23
C GLY A 58 0.82 -9.59 -9.57
N LEU A 59 0.00 -8.67 -10.06
CA LEU A 59 -0.19 -7.34 -9.49
C LEU A 59 -0.62 -7.42 -8.02
N TRP A 60 -1.61 -8.26 -7.70
CA TRP A 60 -2.05 -8.44 -6.33
C TRP A 60 -0.99 -9.11 -5.45
N ALA A 61 -0.36 -10.19 -5.94
CA ALA A 61 0.67 -10.93 -5.20
C ALA A 61 1.87 -10.04 -4.85
N LEU A 62 2.31 -9.19 -5.79
CA LEU A 62 3.41 -8.24 -5.59
C LEU A 62 3.14 -7.29 -4.41
N ARG A 63 1.87 -6.91 -4.19
CA ARG A 63 1.45 -6.08 -3.06
C ARG A 63 1.25 -6.91 -1.79
N TRP A 64 0.54 -8.03 -1.90
CA TRP A 64 0.03 -8.80 -0.78
C TRP A 64 1.11 -9.59 -0.05
N VAL A 65 2.00 -10.27 -0.79
CA VAL A 65 3.03 -11.12 -0.20
C VAL A 65 3.95 -10.35 0.76
N PRO A 66 4.50 -9.17 0.40
CA PRO A 66 5.26 -8.35 1.34
C PRO A 66 4.48 -7.99 2.61
N LEU A 67 3.18 -7.69 2.50
CA LEU A 67 2.34 -7.34 3.65
C LEU A 67 2.14 -8.54 4.58
N VAL A 68 1.98 -9.75 4.04
CA VAL A 68 1.94 -11.00 4.81
C VAL A 68 3.26 -11.22 5.53
N VAL A 69 4.40 -11.05 4.85
CA VAL A 69 5.74 -11.19 5.46
C VAL A 69 5.94 -10.19 6.60
N VAL A 70 5.53 -8.94 6.41
CA VAL A 70 5.57 -7.89 7.45
C VAL A 70 4.71 -8.28 8.66
N ALA A 71 3.48 -8.75 8.44
CA ALA A 71 2.60 -9.21 9.51
C ALA A 71 3.13 -10.45 10.24
N ALA A 72 3.79 -11.36 9.51
CA ALA A 72 4.42 -12.55 10.09
C ALA A 72 5.59 -12.17 11.00
N ARG A 73 6.44 -11.22 10.58
CA ARG A 73 7.64 -10.80 11.34
C ARG A 73 7.33 -9.86 12.51
N GLY A 74 6.20 -9.15 12.49
CA GLY A 74 5.64 -8.36 13.60
C GLY A 74 6.38 -7.07 13.97
N LYS A 75 7.73 -7.06 13.95
CA LYS A 75 8.57 -5.93 14.38
C LYS A 75 8.28 -4.63 13.62
N ALA A 76 7.95 -4.71 12.33
CA ALA A 76 7.67 -3.55 11.49
C ALA A 76 6.32 -2.86 11.80
N LEU A 77 5.44 -3.50 12.60
CA LEU A 77 4.14 -2.95 13.01
C LEU A 77 4.17 -2.33 14.42
N SER A 78 5.37 -2.13 14.99
CA SER A 78 5.55 -1.51 16.32
C SER A 78 5.19 -0.02 16.35
N LEU A 79 5.36 0.68 15.23
CA LEU A 79 5.05 2.10 15.10
C LEU A 79 3.65 2.34 14.54
N ARG A 80 2.95 3.35 15.07
CA ARG A 80 1.61 3.79 14.67
C ARG A 80 1.56 4.14 13.20
N LYS A 81 2.58 4.86 12.73
CA LYS A 81 2.73 5.22 11.31
C LYS A 81 2.80 3.96 10.46
N SER A 82 3.64 2.99 10.81
CA SER A 82 3.78 1.74 10.08
C SER A 82 2.50 0.91 10.06
N ARG A 83 1.78 0.83 11.19
CA ARG A 83 0.45 0.18 11.24
C ARG A 83 -0.54 0.86 10.31
N ALA A 84 -0.61 2.19 10.33
CA ALA A 84 -1.51 2.94 9.46
C ALA A 84 -1.23 2.66 7.98
N PHE A 85 0.04 2.71 7.55
CA PHE A 85 0.42 2.39 6.18
C PHE A 85 0.16 0.94 5.81
N TRP A 86 0.40 0.01 6.73
CA TRP A 86 0.17 -1.40 6.48
C TRP A 86 -1.32 -1.71 6.26
N TRP A 87 -2.19 -1.20 7.13
CA TRP A 87 -3.64 -1.37 7.00
C TRP A 87 -4.19 -0.68 5.75
N GLY A 88 -3.79 0.56 5.51
CA GLY A 88 -4.19 1.28 4.30
C GLY A 88 -3.70 0.61 3.03
N GLY A 89 -2.46 0.11 3.04
CA GLY A 89 -1.86 -0.59 1.91
C GLY A 89 -2.52 -1.93 1.60
N LEU A 90 -2.96 -2.68 2.61
CA LEU A 90 -3.67 -3.95 2.45
C LEU A 90 -5.06 -3.77 1.86
N PHE A 91 -5.89 -2.93 2.49
CA PHE A 91 -7.29 -2.77 2.07
C PHE A 91 -7.41 -1.91 0.82
N GLY A 92 -6.72 -0.76 0.78
CA GLY A 92 -6.69 0.10 -0.40
C GLY A 92 -6.07 -0.60 -1.61
N GLY A 93 -4.98 -1.37 -1.40
CA GLY A 93 -4.38 -2.15 -2.47
C GLY A 93 -5.30 -3.25 -3.02
N GLY A 94 -6.09 -3.89 -2.16
CA GLY A 94 -7.08 -4.88 -2.58
C GLY A 94 -8.21 -4.25 -3.40
N VAL A 95 -8.75 -3.12 -2.95
CA VAL A 95 -9.78 -2.37 -3.68
C VAL A 95 -9.25 -1.85 -5.01
N PHE A 96 -8.00 -1.38 -5.06
CA PHE A 96 -7.36 -0.98 -6.30
C PHE A 96 -7.28 -2.15 -7.30
N ALA A 97 -6.78 -3.32 -6.87
CA ALA A 97 -6.66 -4.48 -7.75
C ALA A 97 -8.02 -4.95 -8.28
N LEU A 98 -9.04 -5.02 -7.41
CA LEU A 98 -10.40 -5.39 -7.81
C LEU A 98 -11.04 -4.34 -8.72
N GLY A 99 -10.79 -3.04 -8.47
CA GLY A 99 -11.31 -1.95 -9.27
C GLY A 99 -10.72 -1.93 -10.68
N VAL A 100 -9.41 -2.18 -10.82
CA VAL A 100 -8.75 -2.34 -12.11
C VAL A 100 -9.36 -3.52 -12.87
N GLU A 101 -9.47 -4.69 -12.23
CA GLU A 101 -10.06 -5.88 -12.87
C GLU A 101 -11.52 -5.62 -13.30
N ALA A 102 -12.34 -5.03 -12.42
CA ALA A 102 -13.73 -4.71 -12.75
C ALA A 102 -13.85 -3.71 -13.91
N ALA A 103 -12.97 -2.70 -13.97
CA ALA A 103 -12.92 -1.76 -15.09
C ALA A 103 -12.53 -2.48 -16.40
N THR A 104 -11.50 -3.33 -16.38
CA THR A 104 -11.09 -4.12 -17.54
C THR A 104 -12.21 -5.05 -18.02
N LEU A 105 -12.82 -5.81 -17.11
CA LEU A 105 -13.91 -6.74 -17.45
C LEU A 105 -15.12 -6.00 -17.99
N SER A 106 -15.54 -4.90 -17.36
CA SER A 106 -16.71 -4.13 -17.81
C SER A 106 -16.49 -3.45 -19.17
N ALA A 107 -15.28 -2.96 -19.47
CA ALA A 107 -14.95 -2.37 -20.77
C ALA A 107 -14.93 -3.41 -21.91
N ASN A 108 -14.63 -4.67 -21.59
CA ASN A 108 -14.55 -5.77 -22.55
C ASN A 108 -15.84 -6.62 -22.63
N LEU A 109 -16.76 -6.46 -21.68
CA LEU A 109 -17.95 -7.30 -21.59
C LEU A 109 -18.82 -7.16 -22.84
N ASP A 110 -19.10 -8.29 -23.49
CA ASP A 110 -19.87 -8.42 -24.73
C ASP A 110 -19.27 -7.65 -25.94
N ALA A 111 -18.01 -7.23 -25.86
CA ALA A 111 -17.31 -6.67 -27.01
C ALA A 111 -17.02 -7.77 -28.04
N ALA A 112 -17.31 -7.49 -29.33
CA ALA A 112 -17.07 -8.45 -30.41
C ALA A 112 -15.58 -8.80 -30.59
N ASP A 113 -14.71 -7.83 -30.34
CA ASP A 113 -13.25 -7.96 -30.34
C ASP A 113 -12.64 -6.87 -29.44
N TRP A 114 -11.38 -7.05 -29.03
CA TRP A 114 -10.71 -6.12 -28.12
C TRP A 114 -10.67 -4.67 -28.64
N SER A 115 -10.56 -4.44 -29.96
CA SER A 115 -10.48 -3.09 -30.52
C SER A 115 -11.78 -2.30 -30.40
N ARG A 116 -12.89 -3.00 -30.14
CA ARG A 116 -14.23 -2.46 -29.91
C ARG A 116 -14.54 -2.18 -28.45
N ALA A 117 -13.75 -2.70 -27.51
CA ALA A 117 -13.88 -2.38 -26.09
C ALA A 117 -13.77 -0.86 -25.87
N ARG A 118 -14.55 -0.31 -24.96
CA ARG A 118 -14.51 1.13 -24.62
C ARG A 118 -14.46 1.29 -23.13
N MET A 119 -13.50 2.07 -22.65
CA MET A 119 -13.40 2.41 -21.24
C MET A 119 -13.75 3.88 -21.03
N PRO A 120 -14.90 4.19 -20.41
CA PRO A 120 -15.25 5.56 -20.06
C PRO A 120 -14.17 6.17 -19.15
N GLY A 121 -13.73 7.38 -19.45
CA GLY A 121 -12.62 8.04 -18.75
C GLY A 121 -12.81 8.23 -17.23
N TRP A 122 -14.03 8.08 -16.72
CA TRP A 122 -14.31 8.16 -15.28
C TRP A 122 -13.93 6.89 -14.48
N HIS A 123 -13.68 5.74 -15.12
CA HIS A 123 -13.33 4.51 -14.41
C HIS A 123 -12.03 4.65 -13.62
N VAL A 124 -10.99 5.22 -14.25
CA VAL A 124 -9.69 5.44 -13.62
C VAL A 124 -9.80 6.30 -12.35
N PRO A 125 -10.38 7.53 -12.40
CA PRO A 125 -10.53 8.32 -11.19
C PRO A 125 -11.44 7.66 -10.15
N LEU A 126 -12.50 6.93 -10.56
CA LEU A 126 -13.33 6.22 -9.60
C LEU A 126 -12.54 5.15 -8.83
N VAL A 127 -11.76 4.32 -9.52
CA VAL A 127 -10.92 3.28 -8.90
C VAL A 127 -9.90 3.91 -7.95
N LEU A 128 -9.23 4.98 -8.39
CA LEU A 128 -8.22 5.66 -7.58
C LEU A 128 -8.82 6.32 -6.33
N ILE A 129 -9.94 7.01 -6.47
CA ILE A 129 -10.64 7.66 -5.34
C ILE A 129 -11.15 6.60 -4.37
N GLY A 130 -11.80 5.55 -4.87
CA GLY A 130 -12.32 4.46 -4.04
C GLY A 130 -11.22 3.75 -3.26
N ALA A 131 -10.14 3.36 -3.94
CA ALA A 131 -8.99 2.73 -3.30
C ALA A 131 -8.32 3.64 -2.25
N THR A 132 -8.18 4.93 -2.57
CA THR A 132 -7.58 5.92 -1.65
C THR A 132 -8.46 6.15 -0.42
N ALA A 133 -9.77 6.30 -0.61
CA ALA A 133 -10.72 6.47 0.49
C ALA A 133 -10.67 5.27 1.45
N VAL A 134 -10.67 4.05 0.90
CA VAL A 134 -10.54 2.83 1.71
C VAL A 134 -9.17 2.73 2.38
N ALA A 135 -8.08 3.11 1.69
CA ALA A 135 -6.74 3.13 2.28
C ALA A 135 -6.67 4.09 3.48
N VAL A 136 -7.21 5.30 3.33
CA VAL A 136 -7.23 6.31 4.39
C VAL A 136 -8.08 5.84 5.56
N ALA A 137 -9.28 5.34 5.29
CA ALA A 137 -10.19 4.83 6.34
C ALA A 137 -9.55 3.65 7.10
N ALA A 138 -9.05 2.63 6.39
CA ALA A 138 -8.41 1.47 6.99
C ALA A 138 -7.14 1.85 7.75
N GLY A 139 -6.31 2.75 7.19
CA GLY A 139 -5.12 3.25 7.87
C GLY A 139 -5.48 4.03 9.14
N TYR A 140 -6.50 4.87 9.09
CA TYR A 140 -7.01 5.64 10.23
C TYR A 140 -7.50 4.70 11.35
N LEU A 141 -8.32 3.70 11.00
CA LEU A 141 -8.91 2.76 11.95
C LEU A 141 -7.86 1.77 12.51
N GLY A 142 -6.92 1.34 11.68
CA GLY A 142 -5.93 0.31 12.02
C GLY A 142 -4.66 0.80 12.71
N ARG A 143 -4.42 2.11 12.76
CA ARG A 143 -3.17 2.69 13.34
C ARG A 143 -2.97 2.40 14.83
N GLY A 144 -4.04 2.14 15.59
CA GLY A 144 -3.98 1.90 17.04
C GLY A 144 -3.54 3.12 17.87
N ALA A 145 -3.15 2.87 19.13
CA ALA A 145 -2.72 3.90 20.07
C ALA A 145 -1.45 4.66 19.60
N PRO A 146 -1.19 5.88 20.11
CA PRO A 146 0.06 6.59 19.90
C PRO A 146 1.26 5.73 20.33
N ASP A 147 2.40 5.94 19.67
CA ASP A 147 3.62 5.25 20.06
C ASP A 147 4.10 5.77 21.42
N PRO A 148 4.62 4.90 22.29
CA PRO A 148 5.15 5.34 23.58
C PRO A 148 6.26 6.35 23.33
N VAL A 149 6.23 7.45 24.09
CA VAL A 149 7.32 8.42 24.10
C VAL A 149 8.54 7.68 24.64
N THR A 150 9.44 7.25 23.77
CA THR A 150 10.76 6.77 24.20
C THR A 150 11.39 7.94 24.96
N GLY A 151 11.49 7.79 26.28
CA GLY A 151 11.93 8.83 27.18
C GLY A 151 13.17 9.53 26.64
N ARG A 152 13.18 10.86 26.78
CA ARG A 152 14.33 11.75 26.62
C ARG A 152 15.62 10.96 26.79
N ARG A 153 16.33 10.69 25.68
CA ARG A 153 17.68 10.10 25.72
C ARG A 153 18.42 10.87 26.81
N PRO A 154 18.99 10.22 27.85
CA PRO A 154 19.73 10.93 28.87
C PRO A 154 20.68 11.86 28.14
N ALA A 155 20.64 13.16 28.47
CA ALA A 155 21.60 14.10 27.90
C ALA A 155 22.98 13.44 28.04
N PRO A 156 23.81 13.37 26.97
CA PRO A 156 25.10 12.72 27.06
C PRO A 156 25.82 13.25 28.30
N ALA A 157 26.13 12.37 29.26
CA ALA A 157 26.75 12.73 30.53
C ALA A 157 28.08 13.49 30.33
N LEU A 158 28.61 13.46 29.11
CA LEU A 158 29.77 14.22 28.63
C LEU A 158 29.72 15.72 28.91
N ARG A 159 28.54 16.36 29.08
CA ARG A 159 28.50 17.80 29.40
C ARG A 159 28.73 18.09 30.89
N ALA A 160 28.39 17.16 31.78
CA ALA A 160 28.56 17.36 33.22
C ALA A 160 30.02 17.11 33.66
N GLU A 161 30.70 16.14 33.07
CA GLU A 161 32.12 15.89 33.33
C GLU A 161 33.01 16.96 32.69
N HIS A 162 32.71 17.41 31.47
CA HIS A 162 33.49 18.48 30.83
C HIS A 162 33.35 19.81 31.58
N LEU A 163 32.13 20.18 32.01
CA LEU A 163 31.91 21.39 32.84
C LEU A 163 32.55 21.28 34.23
N ARG A 164 32.56 20.10 34.85
CA ARG A 164 33.31 19.89 36.11
C ARG A 164 34.82 20.03 35.92
N ALA A 165 35.37 19.52 34.81
CA ALA A 165 36.77 19.67 34.48
C ALA A 165 37.15 21.13 34.18
N THR A 166 36.25 21.92 33.57
CA THR A 166 36.53 23.34 33.29
C THR A 166 36.47 24.21 34.54
N VAL A 167 35.58 23.91 35.51
CA VAL A 167 35.46 24.68 36.75
C VAL A 167 36.61 24.40 37.72
N VAL A 168 37.13 23.17 37.76
CA VAL A 168 38.28 22.81 38.61
C VAL A 168 39.61 23.32 38.03
N ALA A 169 39.68 23.54 36.71
CA ALA A 169 40.89 23.99 36.03
C ALA A 169 41.05 25.51 35.92
N ALA A 170 40.12 26.33 36.45
CA ALA A 170 40.29 27.78 36.48
C ALA A 170 41.30 28.17 37.58
N PRO A 171 42.54 28.56 37.24
CA PRO A 171 43.48 29.07 38.23
C PRO A 171 43.00 30.44 38.69
N ASP A 172 43.09 30.69 40.00
CA ASP A 172 42.83 31.99 40.62
C ASP A 172 43.86 33.01 40.13
N THR A 173 43.67 33.55 38.92
CA THR A 173 44.46 34.67 38.40
C THR A 173 43.99 35.96 39.06
N ARG A 174 44.31 36.09 40.35
CA ARG A 174 44.45 37.39 41.00
C ARG A 174 45.64 38.10 40.37
N LEU A 175 45.37 38.80 39.28
CA LEU A 175 46.27 39.81 38.72
C LEU A 175 46.46 40.91 39.77
N GLY A 176 47.61 40.86 40.46
CA GLY A 176 48.14 42.01 41.17
C GLY A 176 48.59 43.05 40.17
N ILE A 177 47.86 44.16 40.10
CA ILE A 177 48.33 45.41 39.49
C ILE A 177 48.58 46.37 40.66
N ARG A 178 49.84 46.74 40.81
CA ARG A 178 50.32 47.87 41.62
C ARG A 178 50.16 49.16 40.83
#